data_AF-W9V5X4-F1
#
_entry.id   AF-W9V5X4-F1
#
_cell.length_a   1.000
_cell.length_b   1.000
_cell.length_c   1.000
_cell.angle_alpha   90.00
_cell.angle_beta   90.00
_cell.angle_gamma   90.00
#
_symmetry.space_group_name_H-M   'P 1'
#
loop_
_entity.id
_entity.type
_entity.pdbx_description
1 polymer ?
#
loop_
_entity_poly.entity_id
_entity_poly.type
_entity_poly.pdbx_seq_one_letter_code
_entity_poly.pdbx_strand_id
1 'polypeptide(L)'
;MRSFLNAILVVVLGLQAQVGFAEVVVPKKTLVLLVESNDQQSLFVRPAHPVAHALVEHSSDAYTFLLPLMDLVDQQALREQDVIESRIQALLDGVARYEPDQLLIGHWRDPGVNLNAQWLLYTPEGQARLETEGEIEQQIDALVAWLQTQLFDQDEGLIDPSLDLSMRPAPIDTESLSPDRVELPQPEDGSLQMSVYGVHDAASYLALTSLLSELVDRSAIQPVLFSQGVVVLRLQVENRDEISEQLNKFERLVPRGQSLLEFDWN
;
A
#
# COMPACT_ATOMS: atom_id res chain seq x y z
N MET A 1 26.87 58.35 3.57
CA MET A 1 25.57 57.65 3.59
C MET A 1 25.26 56.88 2.29
N ARG A 2 26.24 56.23 1.65
CA ARG A 2 26.00 55.29 0.51
C ARG A 2 26.60 53.90 0.72
N SER A 3 27.36 53.69 1.80
CA SER A 3 28.01 52.41 2.12
C SER A 3 27.15 51.47 2.98
N PHE A 4 26.21 52.02 3.76
CA PHE A 4 25.36 51.21 4.65
C PHE A 4 24.19 50.50 3.93
N LEU A 5 23.73 51.02 2.79
CA LEU A 5 22.64 50.40 2.03
C LEU A 5 23.09 49.15 1.25
N ASN A 6 24.35 49.08 0.82
CA ASN A 6 24.88 47.88 0.16
C ASN A 6 25.15 46.74 1.15
N ALA A 7 25.42 47.03 2.43
CA ALA A 7 25.61 46.01 3.44
C ALA A 7 24.30 45.30 3.83
N ILE A 8 23.18 46.04 3.88
CA ILE A 8 21.86 45.45 4.18
C ILE A 8 21.34 44.63 3.00
N LEU A 9 21.59 45.06 1.75
CA LEU A 9 21.15 44.31 0.58
C LEU A 9 21.88 42.96 0.42
N VAL A 10 23.17 42.89 0.81
CA VAL A 10 23.93 41.63 0.79
C VAL A 10 23.48 40.68 1.92
N VAL A 11 23.05 41.20 3.07
CA VAL A 11 22.52 40.36 4.16
C VAL A 11 21.12 39.83 3.82
N VAL A 12 20.26 40.60 3.14
CA VAL A 12 18.93 40.14 2.72
C VAL A 12 19.01 39.14 1.56
N LEU A 13 19.98 39.27 0.64
CA LEU A 13 20.22 38.27 -0.41
C LEU A 13 21.00 37.03 0.07
N GLY A 14 21.73 37.12 1.19
CA GLY A 14 22.41 35.98 1.82
C GLY A 14 21.51 35.09 2.68
N LEU A 15 20.32 35.58 3.07
CA LEU A 15 19.37 34.85 3.93
C LEU A 15 18.26 34.13 3.17
N GLN A 16 18.19 34.26 1.84
CA GLN A 16 17.27 33.46 1.00
C GLN A 16 17.89 32.16 0.47
N ALA A 17 19.15 31.87 0.80
CA ALA A 17 19.88 30.71 0.28
C ALA A 17 20.03 29.58 1.31
N GLN A 18 19.03 29.31 2.16
CA GLN A 18 19.06 28.12 3.03
C GLN A 18 17.71 27.70 3.65
N VAL A 19 16.60 27.88 2.92
CA VAL A 19 15.44 27.01 3.14
C VAL A 19 15.53 25.93 2.08
N GLY A 20 16.41 24.97 2.30
CA GLY A 20 16.22 23.66 1.68
C GLY A 20 14.94 23.13 2.27
N PHE A 21 13.83 23.30 1.55
CA PHE A 21 12.69 22.42 1.78
C PHE A 21 13.27 21.03 1.62
N ALA A 22 13.35 20.28 2.73
CA ALA A 22 13.60 18.86 2.65
C ALA A 22 12.56 18.35 1.67
N GLU A 23 13.00 17.92 0.50
CA GLU A 23 12.13 17.34 -0.50
C GLU A 23 11.46 16.18 0.22
N VAL A 24 10.16 16.30 0.47
CA VAL A 24 9.40 15.24 1.13
C VAL A 24 9.42 14.09 0.14
N VAL A 25 10.27 13.11 0.40
CA VAL A 25 10.37 11.91 -0.43
C VAL A 25 9.03 11.20 -0.30
N VAL A 26 8.22 11.27 -1.36
CA VAL A 26 7.00 10.48 -1.46
C VAL A 26 7.43 9.07 -1.82
N PRO A 27 7.13 8.05 -0.99
CA PRO A 27 7.49 6.69 -1.30
C PRO A 27 6.85 6.26 -2.61
N LYS A 28 7.60 5.57 -3.46
CA LYS A 28 7.03 4.94 -4.66
C LYS A 28 6.02 3.86 -4.25
N LYS A 29 4.81 3.93 -4.82
CA LYS A 29 3.70 3.02 -4.53
C LYS A 29 3.78 1.80 -5.45
N THR A 30 4.06 0.65 -4.87
CA THR A 30 4.02 -0.63 -5.59
C THR A 30 2.74 -1.37 -5.21
N LEU A 31 1.80 -1.46 -6.15
CA LEU A 31 0.59 -2.26 -5.94
C LEU A 31 0.90 -3.74 -6.19
N VAL A 32 0.49 -4.61 -5.27
CA VAL A 32 0.79 -6.04 -5.31
C VAL A 32 -0.48 -6.84 -5.58
N LEU A 33 -0.52 -7.53 -6.71
CA LEU A 33 -1.53 -8.54 -7.03
C LEU A 33 -0.92 -9.93 -6.86
N LEU A 34 -1.26 -10.60 -5.76
CA LEU A 34 -0.71 -11.91 -5.43
C LEU A 34 -1.78 -12.98 -5.59
N VAL A 35 -1.49 -13.99 -6.41
CA VAL A 35 -2.33 -15.18 -6.58
C VAL A 35 -1.57 -16.38 -6.08
N GLU A 36 -2.19 -17.14 -5.18
CA GLU A 36 -1.72 -18.45 -4.75
C GLU A 36 -2.42 -19.51 -5.58
N SER A 37 -1.68 -20.52 -6.04
CA SER A 37 -2.21 -21.64 -6.80
C SER A 37 -1.73 -22.97 -6.25
N ASN A 38 -2.68 -23.88 -6.12
CA ASN A 38 -2.43 -25.29 -5.85
C ASN A 38 -3.02 -26.14 -6.99
N ASP A 39 -2.94 -27.46 -6.86
CA ASP A 39 -3.40 -28.41 -7.89
C ASP A 39 -4.90 -28.31 -8.23
N GLN A 40 -5.71 -27.64 -7.41
CA GLN A 40 -7.17 -27.60 -7.56
C GLN A 40 -7.73 -26.20 -7.82
N GLN A 41 -7.07 -25.16 -7.34
CA GLN A 41 -7.59 -23.80 -7.40
C GLN A 41 -6.48 -22.75 -7.40
N SER A 42 -6.82 -21.61 -7.98
CA SER A 42 -6.07 -20.37 -7.87
C SER A 42 -6.93 -19.34 -7.18
N LEU A 43 -6.37 -18.68 -6.16
CA LEU A 43 -7.09 -17.70 -5.36
C LEU A 43 -6.20 -16.49 -5.16
N PHE A 44 -6.82 -15.32 -5.18
CA PHE A 44 -6.19 -14.11 -4.71
C PHE A 44 -5.79 -14.24 -3.23
N VAL A 45 -4.55 -13.88 -2.94
CA VAL A 45 -4.01 -13.95 -1.59
C VAL A 45 -4.64 -12.88 -0.71
N ARG A 46 -5.20 -13.32 0.42
CA ARG A 46 -5.82 -12.44 1.41
C ARG A 46 -4.75 -11.66 2.20
N PRO A 47 -5.06 -10.48 2.75
CA PRO A 47 -4.11 -9.70 3.55
C PRO A 47 -3.49 -10.45 4.75
N ALA A 48 -4.20 -11.42 5.32
CA ALA A 48 -3.70 -12.25 6.43
C ALA A 48 -2.64 -13.30 6.01
N HIS A 49 -2.32 -13.41 4.73
CA HIS A 49 -1.34 -14.38 4.25
C HIS A 49 0.09 -13.96 4.62
N PRO A 50 0.98 -14.89 5.00
CA PRO A 50 2.33 -14.56 5.46
C PRO A 50 3.15 -13.74 4.47
N VAL A 51 3.03 -14.02 3.16
CA VAL A 51 3.70 -13.23 2.10
C VAL A 51 3.20 -11.78 2.05
N ALA A 52 1.89 -11.56 2.20
CA ALA A 52 1.31 -10.23 2.19
C ALA A 52 1.76 -9.43 3.41
N HIS A 53 1.80 -10.08 4.58
CA HIS A 53 2.30 -9.50 5.82
C HIS A 53 3.79 -9.14 5.72
N ALA A 54 4.62 -10.08 5.27
CA ALA A 54 6.06 -9.86 5.09
C ALA A 54 6.36 -8.73 4.09
N LEU A 55 5.59 -8.59 3.01
CA LEU A 55 5.74 -7.46 2.08
C LEU A 55 5.44 -6.12 2.77
N VAL A 56 4.35 -6.03 3.54
CA VAL A 56 4.01 -4.80 4.27
C VAL A 56 5.10 -4.44 5.28
N GLU A 57 5.67 -5.43 5.99
CA GLU A 57 6.79 -5.22 6.91
C GLU A 57 8.04 -4.63 6.23
N HIS A 58 8.30 -5.00 4.98
CA HIS A 58 9.42 -4.49 4.20
C HIS A 58 9.17 -3.10 3.59
N SER A 59 7.98 -2.52 3.77
CA SER A 59 7.72 -1.15 3.30
C SER A 59 8.58 -0.13 4.06
N SER A 60 9.11 0.85 3.34
CA SER A 60 10.00 1.90 3.86
C SER A 60 9.53 3.30 3.46
N ASP A 61 10.28 4.32 3.84
CA ASP A 61 10.03 5.70 3.40
C ASP A 61 10.31 5.91 1.90
N ALA A 62 11.02 4.99 1.24
CA ALA A 62 11.35 5.07 -0.18
C ALA A 62 10.37 4.31 -1.09
N TYR A 63 9.75 3.23 -0.58
CA TYR A 63 8.79 2.41 -1.32
C TYR A 63 7.77 1.81 -0.38
N THR A 64 6.53 1.69 -0.83
CA THR A 64 5.46 1.09 -0.03
C THR A 64 4.63 0.15 -0.87
N PHE A 65 4.30 -1.01 -0.28
CA PHE A 65 3.43 -2.00 -0.90
C PHE A 65 1.96 -1.74 -0.60
N LEU A 66 1.13 -1.74 -1.64
CA LEU A 66 -0.31 -1.63 -1.57
C LEU A 66 -0.95 -2.97 -1.95
N LEU A 67 -1.93 -3.44 -1.19
CA LEU A 67 -2.63 -4.70 -1.45
C LEU A 67 -4.10 -4.39 -1.82
N PRO A 68 -4.49 -4.41 -3.10
CA PRO A 68 -5.81 -3.95 -3.57
C PRO A 68 -6.96 -4.85 -3.13
N LEU A 69 -6.70 -6.14 -2.87
CA LEU A 69 -7.70 -7.12 -2.44
C LEU A 69 -8.34 -6.83 -1.07
N MET A 70 -7.99 -5.71 -0.45
CA MET A 70 -8.68 -5.16 0.70
C MET A 70 -10.03 -4.51 0.33
N ASP A 71 -10.25 -4.15 -0.94
CA ASP A 71 -11.51 -3.56 -1.41
C ASP A 71 -12.44 -4.55 -2.08
N LEU A 72 -13.71 -4.51 -1.67
CA LEU A 72 -14.78 -5.29 -2.27
C LEU A 72 -14.98 -4.96 -3.75
N VAL A 73 -14.80 -3.69 -4.15
CA VAL A 73 -14.84 -3.26 -5.56
C VAL A 73 -13.79 -4.04 -6.36
N ASP A 74 -12.57 -4.14 -5.83
CA ASP A 74 -11.47 -4.83 -6.53
C ASP A 74 -11.67 -6.32 -6.55
N GLN A 75 -12.11 -6.90 -5.44
CA GLN A 75 -12.42 -8.32 -5.36
C GLN A 75 -13.48 -8.73 -6.40
N GLN A 76 -14.37 -7.82 -6.80
CA GLN A 76 -15.37 -8.05 -7.84
C GLN A 76 -14.85 -7.74 -9.25
N ALA A 77 -13.96 -6.76 -9.39
CA ALA A 77 -13.42 -6.33 -10.68
C ALA A 77 -12.27 -7.22 -11.17
N LEU A 78 -11.46 -7.74 -10.26
CA LEU A 78 -10.28 -8.54 -10.55
C LEU A 78 -10.61 -10.03 -10.58
N ARG A 79 -9.99 -10.75 -11.51
CA ARG A 79 -10.08 -12.21 -11.58
C ARG A 79 -8.67 -12.79 -11.53
N GLU A 80 -8.52 -13.90 -10.82
CA GLU A 80 -7.25 -14.61 -10.69
C GLU A 80 -6.71 -15.03 -12.04
N GLN A 81 -7.61 -15.38 -12.96
CA GLN A 81 -7.24 -15.75 -14.34
C GLN A 81 -6.60 -14.58 -15.08
N ASP A 82 -7.01 -13.35 -14.84
CA ASP A 82 -6.42 -12.17 -15.49
C ASP A 82 -4.98 -11.96 -14.97
N VAL A 83 -4.68 -12.32 -13.72
CA VAL A 83 -3.32 -12.35 -13.17
C VAL A 83 -2.49 -13.48 -13.80
N ILE A 84 -3.02 -14.70 -13.82
CA ILE A 84 -2.32 -15.88 -14.35
C ILE A 84 -1.99 -15.71 -15.84
N GLU A 85 -2.92 -15.16 -16.62
CA GLU A 85 -2.74 -14.88 -18.05
C GLU A 85 -2.00 -13.57 -18.31
N SER A 86 -1.62 -12.82 -17.26
CA SER A 86 -0.97 -11.51 -17.38
C SER A 86 -1.75 -10.55 -18.29
N ARG A 87 -3.08 -10.48 -18.13
CA ARG A 87 -3.96 -9.54 -18.84
C ARG A 87 -3.87 -8.15 -18.24
N ILE A 88 -2.72 -7.52 -18.43
CA ILE A 88 -2.32 -6.29 -17.74
C ILE A 88 -3.35 -5.18 -17.83
N GLN A 89 -3.97 -4.96 -18.99
CA GLN A 89 -4.98 -3.92 -19.14
C GLN A 89 -6.17 -4.13 -18.19
N ALA A 90 -6.68 -5.36 -18.08
CA ALA A 90 -7.80 -5.68 -17.19
C ALA A 90 -7.41 -5.51 -15.72
N LEU A 91 -6.17 -5.86 -15.37
CA LEU A 91 -5.63 -5.68 -14.01
C LEU A 91 -5.48 -4.21 -13.66
N LEU A 92 -4.91 -3.40 -14.58
CA LEU A 92 -4.76 -1.97 -14.41
C LEU A 92 -6.11 -1.25 -14.33
N ASP A 93 -7.08 -1.64 -15.16
CA ASP A 93 -8.45 -1.12 -15.10
C ASP A 93 -9.09 -1.41 -13.73
N GLY A 94 -8.90 -2.64 -13.22
CA GLY A 94 -9.44 -3.08 -11.93
C GLY A 94 -8.83 -2.34 -10.74
N VAL A 95 -7.62 -1.78 -10.88
CA VAL A 95 -6.90 -1.12 -9.77
C VAL A 95 -6.58 0.35 -10.02
N ALA A 96 -7.18 0.96 -11.05
CA ALA A 96 -6.83 2.30 -11.51
C ALA A 96 -6.91 3.38 -10.41
N ARG A 97 -7.81 3.22 -9.42
CA ARG A 97 -7.99 4.20 -8.33
C ARG A 97 -6.81 4.31 -7.35
N TYR A 98 -5.90 3.34 -7.35
CA TYR A 98 -4.72 3.39 -6.48
C TYR A 98 -3.60 4.27 -7.04
N GLU A 99 -3.68 4.61 -8.34
CA GLU A 99 -2.66 5.35 -9.09
C GLU A 99 -1.25 4.84 -8.73
N PRO A 100 -0.97 3.53 -8.93
CA PRO A 100 0.29 2.97 -8.50
C PRO A 100 1.42 3.42 -9.43
N ASP A 101 2.59 3.70 -8.84
CA ASP A 101 3.81 3.95 -9.62
C ASP A 101 4.29 2.67 -10.30
N GLN A 102 3.99 1.52 -9.70
CA GLN A 102 4.39 0.20 -10.17
C GLN A 102 3.33 -0.85 -9.84
N LEU A 103 3.17 -1.85 -10.71
CA LEU A 103 2.34 -3.02 -10.47
C LEU A 103 3.24 -4.25 -10.34
N LEU A 104 3.23 -4.89 -9.19
CA LEU A 104 3.89 -6.16 -8.91
C LEU A 104 2.86 -7.28 -8.91
N ILE A 105 3.03 -8.25 -9.80
CA ILE A 105 2.20 -9.44 -9.89
C ILE A 105 3.00 -10.62 -9.35
N GLY A 106 2.49 -11.24 -8.29
CA GLY A 106 3.07 -12.46 -7.72
C GLY A 106 2.21 -13.67 -8.05
N HIS A 107 2.85 -14.75 -8.50
CA HIS A 107 2.24 -16.06 -8.61
C HIS A 107 2.94 -17.02 -7.66
N TRP A 108 2.27 -17.35 -6.56
CA TRP A 108 2.78 -18.27 -5.55
C TRP A 108 2.26 -19.67 -5.86
N ARG A 109 3.16 -20.62 -6.10
CA ARG A 109 2.80 -22.02 -6.30
C ARG A 109 3.26 -22.81 -5.09
N ASP A 110 2.33 -23.50 -4.45
CA ASP A 110 2.61 -24.42 -3.34
C ASP A 110 2.58 -25.88 -3.83
N PRO A 111 3.70 -26.44 -4.29
CA PRO A 111 3.82 -27.86 -4.61
C PRO A 111 4.16 -28.72 -3.38
N GLY A 112 4.09 -28.18 -2.16
CA GLY A 112 4.19 -28.93 -0.91
C GLY A 112 5.53 -28.86 -0.14
N VAL A 113 6.70 -28.97 -0.81
CA VAL A 113 8.01 -29.05 -0.08
C VAL A 113 8.94 -27.88 -0.38
N ASN A 114 8.87 -27.29 -1.59
CA ASN A 114 9.62 -26.09 -1.95
C ASN A 114 8.65 -25.10 -2.59
N LEU A 115 8.33 -24.03 -1.86
CA LEU A 115 7.52 -22.95 -2.38
C LEU A 115 8.29 -22.26 -3.51
N ASN A 116 7.64 -22.08 -4.65
CA ASN A 116 8.18 -21.33 -5.78
C ASN A 116 7.26 -20.16 -6.07
N ALA A 117 7.84 -18.98 -6.25
CA ALA A 117 7.09 -17.81 -6.65
C ALA A 117 7.68 -17.21 -7.92
N GLN A 118 6.78 -16.82 -8.82
CA GLN A 118 7.11 -16.00 -9.98
C GLN A 118 6.60 -14.59 -9.74
N TRP A 119 7.46 -13.60 -9.95
CA TRP A 119 7.16 -12.18 -9.80
C TRP A 119 7.32 -11.48 -11.14
N LEU A 120 6.34 -10.66 -11.49
CA LEU A 120 6.35 -9.79 -12.66
C LEU A 120 6.14 -8.35 -12.20
N LEU A 121 7.14 -7.51 -12.39
CA LEU A 121 7.06 -6.08 -12.13
C LEU A 121 6.75 -5.36 -13.44
N TYR A 122 5.73 -4.50 -13.40
CA TYR A 122 5.40 -3.54 -14.43
C TYR A 122 5.67 -2.14 -13.90
N THR A 123 6.46 -1.39 -14.65
CA THR A 123 6.78 0.02 -14.42
C THR A 123 6.42 0.83 -15.67
N PRO A 124 6.40 2.17 -15.61
CA PRO A 124 6.27 2.99 -16.82
C PRO A 124 7.40 2.75 -17.84
N GLU A 125 8.54 2.25 -17.37
CA GLU A 125 9.76 2.06 -18.15
C GLU A 125 9.84 0.66 -18.77
N GLY A 126 9.05 -0.31 -18.29
CA GLY A 126 8.99 -1.64 -18.88
C GLY A 126 8.50 -2.72 -17.93
N GLN A 127 8.93 -3.94 -18.20
CA GLN A 127 8.59 -5.11 -17.41
C GLN A 127 9.84 -5.89 -17.01
N ALA A 128 9.82 -6.46 -15.80
CA ALA A 128 10.90 -7.29 -15.29
C ALA A 128 10.33 -8.53 -14.59
N ARG A 129 11.09 -9.63 -14.59
CA ARG A 129 10.69 -10.91 -13.98
C ARG A 129 11.72 -11.38 -12.97
N LEU A 130 11.24 -11.92 -11.86
CA LEU A 130 12.04 -12.62 -10.87
C LEU A 130 11.38 -13.96 -10.54
N GLU A 131 12.19 -14.98 -10.29
CA GLU A 131 11.72 -16.24 -9.70
C GLU A 131 12.45 -16.46 -8.38
N THR A 132 11.70 -16.87 -7.37
CA THR A 132 12.22 -17.15 -6.03
C THR A 132 11.80 -18.56 -5.59
N GLU A 133 12.63 -19.18 -4.76
CA GLU A 133 12.34 -20.50 -4.18
C GLU A 133 12.80 -20.58 -2.73
N GLY A 134 12.16 -21.44 -1.93
CA GLY A 134 12.55 -21.71 -0.54
C GLY A 134 11.57 -21.12 0.49
N GLU A 135 12.09 -20.71 1.65
CA GLU A 135 11.29 -20.16 2.75
C GLU A 135 10.74 -18.77 2.42
N ILE A 136 9.56 -18.43 2.96
CA ILE A 136 8.85 -17.17 2.66
C ILE A 136 9.75 -15.94 2.90
N GLU A 137 10.38 -15.85 4.07
CA GLU A 137 11.23 -14.71 4.43
C GLU A 137 12.38 -14.52 3.42
N GLN A 138 13.07 -15.60 3.04
CA GLN A 138 14.19 -15.54 2.09
C GLN A 138 13.73 -15.10 0.69
N GLN A 139 12.54 -15.56 0.27
CA GLN A 139 11.97 -15.15 -1.00
C GLN A 139 11.57 -13.67 -1.00
N ILE A 140 11.02 -13.16 0.11
CA ILE A 140 10.68 -11.74 0.26
C ILE A 140 11.94 -10.87 0.30
N ASP A 141 12.97 -11.26 1.04
CA ASP A 141 14.26 -10.56 1.07
C ASP A 141 14.84 -10.43 -0.35
N ALA A 142 14.84 -11.53 -1.10
CA ALA A 142 15.32 -11.56 -2.48
C ALA A 142 14.48 -10.68 -3.41
N LEU A 143 13.16 -10.71 -3.27
CA LEU A 143 12.24 -9.87 -4.03
C LEU A 143 12.47 -8.38 -3.73
N VAL A 144 12.59 -8.01 -2.46
CA VAL A 144 12.80 -6.61 -2.03
C VAL A 144 14.15 -6.11 -2.53
N ALA A 145 15.21 -6.90 -2.40
CA ALA A 145 16.52 -6.56 -2.95
C ALA A 145 16.45 -6.34 -4.48
N TRP A 146 15.76 -7.23 -5.20
CA TRP A 146 15.56 -7.08 -6.63
C TRP A 146 14.76 -5.82 -6.99
N LEU A 147 13.65 -5.54 -6.29
CA LEU A 147 12.85 -4.32 -6.51
C LEU A 147 13.70 -3.07 -6.30
N GLN A 148 14.57 -3.04 -5.29
CA GLN A 148 15.49 -1.93 -5.07
C GLN A 148 16.43 -1.74 -6.27
N THR A 149 16.99 -2.81 -6.85
CA THR A 149 17.80 -2.67 -8.08
C THR A 149 16.98 -2.10 -9.24
N GLN A 150 15.71 -2.50 -9.39
CA GLN A 150 14.86 -1.97 -10.46
C GLN A 150 14.46 -0.52 -10.23
N LEU A 151 14.46 -0.05 -8.98
CA LEU A 151 14.10 1.31 -8.61
C LEU A 151 15.25 2.32 -8.76
N PHE A 152 16.50 1.86 -8.64
CA PHE A 152 17.68 2.72 -8.54
C PHE A 152 18.72 2.53 -9.66
N ASP A 153 18.74 1.41 -10.38
CA ASP A 153 19.74 1.13 -11.44
C ASP A 153 19.22 1.29 -12.88
N GLN A 154 18.00 1.80 -13.10
CA GLN A 154 17.50 2.07 -14.47
C GLN A 154 18.01 3.39 -15.02
N ASP A 155 19.32 3.43 -15.29
CA ASP A 155 19.93 4.36 -16.23
C ASP A 155 20.21 3.57 -17.52
N GLU A 156 19.48 3.90 -18.58
CA GLU A 156 19.63 3.44 -19.98
C GLU A 156 19.22 1.99 -20.34
N GLY A 157 18.01 1.83 -20.88
CA GLY A 157 17.61 0.64 -21.64
C GLY A 157 16.36 0.88 -22.50
N LEU A 158 16.45 0.57 -23.81
CA LEU A 158 15.43 0.83 -24.85
C LEU A 158 14.03 0.30 -24.50
N ILE A 159 13.05 1.22 -24.42
CA ILE A 159 11.66 0.99 -23.98
C ILE A 159 10.74 0.75 -25.19
N ASP A 160 9.79 -0.19 -25.05
CA ASP A 160 8.55 -0.24 -25.83
C ASP A 160 7.49 0.62 -25.11
N PRO A 161 7.13 1.82 -25.61
CA PRO A 161 6.46 2.86 -24.83
C PRO A 161 4.92 2.70 -24.78
N SER A 162 4.39 1.49 -24.71
CA SER A 162 2.95 1.24 -24.87
C SER A 162 2.15 1.06 -23.57
N LEU A 163 2.80 1.06 -22.40
CA LEU A 163 2.11 0.98 -21.09
C LEU A 163 2.01 2.37 -20.45
N ASP A 164 0.87 3.04 -20.66
CA ASP A 164 0.51 4.21 -19.87
C ASP A 164 -0.16 3.75 -18.57
N LEU A 165 0.57 3.81 -17.46
CA LEU A 165 0.03 3.55 -16.12
C LEU A 165 -0.85 4.72 -15.61
N SER A 166 -0.87 5.86 -16.32
CA SER A 166 -1.65 7.05 -15.99
C SER A 166 -3.10 6.92 -16.43
N MET A 167 -3.79 5.85 -16.04
CA MET A 167 -5.19 5.69 -16.38
C MET A 167 -6.09 6.48 -15.43
N ARG A 168 -7.07 7.18 -16.00
CA ARG A 168 -8.15 7.80 -15.22
C ARG A 168 -9.03 6.71 -14.64
N PRO A 169 -9.36 6.74 -13.33
CA PRO A 169 -10.23 5.75 -12.73
C PRO A 169 -11.58 5.74 -13.45
N ALA A 170 -12.08 4.54 -13.74
CA ALA A 170 -13.45 4.37 -14.21
C ALA A 170 -14.42 4.91 -13.13
N PRO A 171 -15.55 5.54 -13.52
CA PRO A 171 -16.53 6.01 -12.56
C PRO A 171 -17.04 4.84 -11.71
N ILE A 172 -16.87 4.94 -10.41
CA ILE A 172 -17.33 3.94 -9.43
C ILE A 172 -18.85 4.03 -9.34
N ASP A 173 -19.53 2.92 -9.62
CA ASP A 173 -20.97 2.81 -9.42
C ASP A 173 -21.27 2.61 -7.92
N THR A 174 -21.45 3.73 -7.22
CA THR A 174 -21.54 3.80 -5.75
C THR A 174 -22.80 3.16 -5.16
N GLU A 175 -23.83 2.90 -5.97
CA GLU A 175 -25.10 2.32 -5.50
C GLU A 175 -25.03 0.79 -5.24
N SER A 176 -24.03 0.07 -5.77
CA SER A 176 -24.00 -1.41 -5.75
C SER A 176 -23.32 -2.02 -4.51
N LEU A 177 -22.58 -1.24 -3.72
CA LEU A 177 -21.76 -1.76 -2.64
C LEU A 177 -22.16 -1.04 -1.36
N SER A 178 -22.79 -1.75 -0.42
CA SER A 178 -23.00 -1.22 0.93
C SER A 178 -22.00 -1.90 1.85
N PRO A 179 -21.05 -1.18 2.48
CA PRO A 179 -20.09 -1.77 3.41
C PRO A 179 -20.80 -2.47 4.58
N ASP A 180 -22.02 -2.05 4.94
CA ASP A 180 -22.90 -2.67 5.94
C ASP A 180 -23.30 -4.13 5.63
N ARG A 181 -23.04 -4.63 4.41
CA ARG A 181 -23.34 -6.02 4.01
C ARG A 181 -22.14 -6.95 4.07
N VAL A 182 -20.94 -6.44 4.39
CA VAL A 182 -19.75 -7.27 4.56
C VAL A 182 -19.69 -7.77 6.00
N GLU A 183 -19.81 -9.08 6.17
CA GLU A 183 -19.59 -9.71 7.48
C GLU A 183 -18.09 -9.61 7.81
N LEU A 184 -17.74 -8.70 8.71
CA LEU A 184 -16.36 -8.55 9.16
C LEU A 184 -15.95 -9.74 10.03
N PRO A 185 -14.71 -10.25 9.89
CA PRO A 185 -14.20 -11.26 10.81
C PRO A 185 -14.22 -10.71 12.23
N GLN A 186 -14.54 -11.56 13.21
CA GLN A 186 -14.47 -11.15 14.62
C GLN A 186 -13.01 -10.84 15.01
N PRO A 187 -12.79 -9.84 15.89
CA PRO A 187 -11.46 -9.56 16.40
C PRO A 187 -10.93 -10.77 17.19
N GLU A 188 -9.68 -11.14 16.93
CA GLU A 188 -8.97 -12.17 17.69
C GLU A 188 -8.60 -11.69 19.09
N ASP A 189 -8.41 -12.61 20.03
CA ASP A 189 -7.87 -12.30 21.36
C ASP A 189 -6.51 -11.61 21.23
N GLY A 190 -6.31 -10.50 21.93
CA GLY A 190 -5.11 -9.65 21.80
C GLY A 190 -5.15 -8.65 20.64
N SER A 191 -6.23 -8.60 19.85
CA SER A 191 -6.38 -7.61 18.78
C SER A 191 -7.46 -6.57 19.07
N LEU A 192 -7.34 -5.39 18.47
CA LEU A 192 -8.30 -4.29 18.52
C LEU A 192 -8.72 -3.95 17.09
N GLN A 193 -10.02 -3.96 16.81
CA GLN A 193 -10.54 -3.67 15.47
C GLN A 193 -11.12 -2.26 15.44
N MET A 194 -10.64 -1.43 14.53
CA MET A 194 -11.08 -0.05 14.33
C MET A 194 -11.58 0.19 12.91
N SER A 195 -12.53 1.11 12.77
CA SER A 195 -13.04 1.55 11.48
C SER A 195 -12.74 3.04 11.28
N VAL A 196 -12.20 3.38 10.11
CA VAL A 196 -11.85 4.75 9.73
C VAL A 196 -12.58 5.13 8.46
N TYR A 197 -13.41 6.16 8.52
CA TYR A 197 -14.22 6.66 7.42
C TYR A 197 -13.54 7.86 6.75
N GLY A 198 -13.84 8.14 5.48
CA GLY A 198 -13.27 9.26 4.73
C GLY A 198 -11.89 9.00 4.08
N VAL A 199 -11.42 7.75 4.08
CA VAL A 199 -10.12 7.38 3.48
C VAL A 199 -10.35 6.97 2.02
N HIS A 200 -10.35 7.93 1.10
CA HIS A 200 -10.81 7.68 -0.28
C HIS A 200 -9.74 7.22 -1.27
N ASP A 201 -8.46 7.37 -0.92
CA ASP A 201 -7.34 7.13 -1.83
C ASP A 201 -6.18 6.45 -1.11
N ALA A 202 -5.23 5.94 -1.92
CA ALA A 202 -4.06 5.25 -1.41
C ALA A 202 -3.18 6.16 -0.52
N ALA A 203 -3.07 7.46 -0.83
CA ALA A 203 -2.25 8.38 -0.05
C ALA A 203 -2.81 8.58 1.37
N SER A 204 -4.12 8.69 1.49
CA SER A 204 -4.86 8.78 2.75
C SER A 204 -4.74 7.48 3.56
N TYR A 205 -4.83 6.32 2.91
CA TYR A 205 -4.60 5.02 3.56
C TYR A 205 -3.16 4.92 4.10
N LEU A 206 -2.17 5.31 3.30
CA LEU A 206 -0.78 5.32 3.73
C LEU A 206 -0.54 6.27 4.90
N ALA A 207 -1.08 7.48 4.83
CA ALA A 207 -1.00 8.45 5.92
C ALA A 207 -1.66 7.92 7.20
N LEU A 208 -2.78 7.21 7.10
CA LEU A 208 -3.43 6.54 8.24
C LEU A 208 -2.52 5.47 8.84
N THR A 209 -1.99 4.55 8.04
CA THR A 209 -1.09 3.49 8.55
C THR A 209 0.21 4.04 9.12
N SER A 210 0.75 5.12 8.56
CA SER A 210 1.91 5.84 9.10
C SER A 210 1.62 6.45 10.47
N LEU A 211 0.47 7.09 10.63
CA LEU A 211 0.05 7.66 11.92
C LEU A 211 -0.15 6.56 12.97
N LEU A 212 -0.75 5.43 12.60
CA LEU A 212 -0.92 4.29 13.50
C LEU A 212 0.41 3.63 13.89
N SER A 213 1.42 3.70 13.03
CA SER A 213 2.76 3.18 13.34
C SER A 213 3.50 3.97 14.44
N GLU A 214 2.98 5.13 14.85
CA GLU A 214 3.46 5.84 16.03
C GLU A 214 3.00 5.18 17.36
N LEU A 215 1.96 4.32 17.30
CA LEU A 215 1.39 3.64 18.47
C LEU A 215 1.80 2.17 18.58
N VAL A 216 1.86 1.50 17.43
CA VAL A 216 2.10 0.06 17.33
C VAL A 216 3.12 -0.20 16.24
N ASP A 217 3.83 -1.32 16.31
CA ASP A 217 4.69 -1.73 15.21
C ASP A 217 3.87 -1.86 13.91
N ARG A 218 4.46 -1.50 12.77
CA ARG A 218 3.78 -1.58 11.47
C ARG A 218 3.28 -3.00 11.17
N SER A 219 4.01 -4.03 11.63
CA SER A 219 3.62 -5.44 11.53
C SER A 219 2.36 -5.79 12.34
N ALA A 220 2.05 -5.01 13.38
CA ALA A 220 0.85 -5.16 14.18
C ALA A 220 -0.40 -4.54 13.52
N ILE A 221 -0.24 -3.78 12.43
CA ILE A 221 -1.34 -3.14 11.69
C ILE A 221 -1.79 -4.06 10.56
N GLN A 222 -2.93 -4.71 10.74
CA GLN A 222 -3.50 -5.66 9.80
C GLN A 222 -4.76 -5.06 9.15
N PRO A 223 -4.74 -4.73 7.86
CA PRO A 223 -5.94 -4.28 7.19
C PRO A 223 -6.94 -5.43 6.98
N VAL A 224 -8.21 -5.16 7.26
CA VAL A 224 -9.32 -6.12 7.17
C VAL A 224 -10.22 -5.80 5.99
N LEU A 225 -10.54 -4.53 5.79
CA LEU A 225 -11.39 -4.04 4.70
C LEU A 225 -10.92 -2.64 4.30
N PHE A 226 -11.02 -2.32 3.02
CA PHE A 226 -10.94 -0.95 2.53
C PHE A 226 -11.97 -0.79 1.43
N SER A 227 -13.15 -0.24 1.70
CA SER A 227 -14.17 -0.06 0.66
C SER A 227 -14.94 1.25 0.82
N GLN A 228 -15.18 1.94 -0.29
CA GLN A 228 -16.00 3.16 -0.36
C GLN A 228 -15.62 4.27 0.64
N GLY A 229 -14.33 4.47 0.88
CA GLY A 229 -13.88 5.46 1.85
C GLY A 229 -13.86 4.96 3.29
N VAL A 230 -14.16 3.68 3.54
CA VAL A 230 -14.09 3.06 4.87
C VAL A 230 -12.95 2.06 4.90
N VAL A 231 -12.05 2.21 5.86
CA VAL A 231 -10.96 1.28 6.13
C VAL A 231 -11.22 0.63 7.48
N VAL A 232 -11.26 -0.70 7.54
CA VAL A 232 -11.27 -1.47 8.77
C VAL A 232 -9.87 -2.03 8.98
N LEU A 233 -9.29 -1.72 10.14
CA LEU A 233 -7.98 -2.18 10.55
C LEU A 233 -8.11 -3.01 11.82
N ARG A 234 -7.26 -4.02 11.94
CA ARG A 234 -7.02 -4.78 13.14
C ARG A 234 -5.61 -4.45 13.63
N LEU A 235 -5.49 -4.05 14.89
CA LEU A 235 -4.24 -3.76 15.54
C LEU A 235 -3.94 -4.87 16.53
N GLN A 236 -2.79 -5.54 16.40
CA GLN A 236 -2.30 -6.48 17.41
C GLN A 236 -1.68 -5.69 18.56
N VAL A 237 -2.27 -5.77 19.76
CA VAL A 237 -1.94 -4.88 20.88
C VAL A 237 -1.90 -5.63 22.21
N GLU A 238 -0.91 -5.32 23.04
CA GLU A 238 -0.82 -5.88 24.39
C GLU A 238 -1.85 -5.27 25.34
N ASN A 239 -2.16 -3.98 25.16
CA ASN A 239 -3.05 -3.22 26.03
C ASN A 239 -4.10 -2.41 25.24
N ARG A 240 -5.31 -2.98 25.10
CA ARG A 240 -6.39 -2.41 24.28
C ARG A 240 -6.87 -1.05 24.79
N ASP A 241 -7.00 -0.87 26.10
CA ASP A 241 -7.56 0.34 26.70
C ASP A 241 -6.61 1.53 26.48
N GLU A 242 -5.32 1.29 26.68
CA GLU A 242 -4.29 2.30 26.45
C GLU A 242 -4.22 2.75 24.99
N ILE A 243 -4.22 1.79 24.04
CA ILE A 243 -4.21 2.13 22.61
C ILE A 243 -5.47 2.90 22.21
N SER A 244 -6.64 2.50 22.73
CA SER A 244 -7.90 3.22 22.47
C SER A 244 -7.85 4.67 22.96
N GLU A 245 -7.28 4.93 24.14
CA GLU A 245 -7.10 6.29 24.66
C GLU A 245 -6.08 7.09 23.83
N GLN A 246 -5.02 6.46 23.35
CA GLN A 246 -4.01 7.12 22.52
C GLN A 246 -4.53 7.48 21.12
N LEU A 247 -5.34 6.61 20.50
CA LEU A 247 -5.98 6.89 19.20
C LEU A 247 -6.78 8.19 19.21
N ASN A 248 -7.47 8.47 20.32
CA ASN A 248 -8.25 9.70 20.50
C ASN A 248 -7.40 11.00 20.60
N LYS A 249 -6.07 10.89 20.70
CA LYS A 249 -5.17 12.05 20.78
C LYS A 249 -4.71 12.54 19.40
N PHE A 250 -4.91 11.74 18.36
CA PHE A 250 -4.53 12.14 17.01
C PHE A 250 -5.55 13.09 16.40
N GLU A 251 -5.11 14.29 16.04
CA GLU A 251 -5.99 15.33 15.44
C GLU A 251 -6.62 14.90 14.11
N ARG A 252 -5.97 13.99 13.37
CA ARG A 252 -6.48 13.45 12.09
C ARG A 252 -7.52 12.35 12.24
N LEU A 253 -7.67 11.78 13.44
CA LEU A 253 -8.67 10.76 13.76
C LEU A 253 -9.76 11.39 14.64
N VAL A 254 -10.87 11.76 14.02
CA VAL A 254 -12.00 12.38 14.74
C VAL A 254 -12.95 11.28 15.21
N PRO A 255 -13.16 11.07 16.51
CA PRO A 255 -14.03 10.00 17.00
C PRO A 255 -15.47 10.15 16.49
N ARG A 256 -16.03 9.06 15.97
CA ARG A 256 -17.37 9.02 15.40
C ARG A 256 -18.35 8.45 16.43
N GLY A 257 -19.16 9.33 17.00
CA GLY A 257 -20.23 8.94 17.92
C GLY A 257 -19.72 8.46 19.29
N GLN A 258 -20.31 7.38 19.81
CA GLN A 258 -19.98 6.81 21.14
C GLN A 258 -19.05 5.59 21.07
N SER A 259 -18.74 5.10 19.87
CA SER A 259 -17.83 3.96 19.67
C SER A 259 -16.40 4.45 19.76
N LEU A 260 -15.60 3.90 20.68
CA LEU A 260 -14.21 4.31 20.89
C LEU A 260 -13.26 3.90 19.76
N LEU A 261 -13.75 3.12 18.79
CA LEU A 261 -12.95 2.52 17.72
C LEU A 261 -13.46 2.87 16.32
N GLU A 262 -14.28 3.91 16.22
CA GLU A 262 -14.76 4.45 14.95
C GLU A 262 -14.30 5.90 14.79
N PHE A 263 -13.68 6.22 13.67
CA PHE A 263 -13.08 7.54 13.44
C PHE A 263 -13.39 8.06 12.03
N ASP A 264 -13.62 9.36 11.89
CA ASP A 264 -13.57 10.05 10.61
C ASP A 264 -12.13 10.55 10.36
N TRP A 265 -11.64 10.40 9.13
CA TRP A 265 -10.33 10.85 8.66
C TRP A 265 -10.39 12.32 8.22
N ASN A 266 -9.48 13.15 8.76
CA ASN A 266 -9.38 14.59 8.47
C ASN A 266 -8.08 14.96 7.74
#